data_AF-A0A955XLJ4-F1
#
_entry.id   AF-A0A955XLJ4-F1
#
_cell.length_a   1.000
_cell.length_b   1.000
_cell.length_c   1.000
_cell.angle_alpha   90.00
_cell.angle_beta   90.00
_cell.angle_gamma   90.00
#
_symmetry.space_group_name_H-M   'P 1'
#
loop_
_entity.id
_entity.type
_entity.pdbx_description
1 polymer ?
#
loop_
_entity_poly.entity_id
_entity_poly.type
_entity_poly.pdbx_seq_one_letter_code
_entity_poly.pdbx_strand_id
1 'polypeptide(L)'
;MADKPTTAAGYTSEHVALVRATCLYVATKLGDLMDDLVVVGGLAPSLLVAQDDSVEAHVGTMDLDVGLTVALLDEGRYQALTERLRRAGFSQDENEDGNPTRQRWKITGTAKVTVDFLIQPTRPGDRGGRLRDIEADFAAIIAPGLHLAFQDRVRVTLSGPTIVGEEATRDVWVCGAGAFVVLKALAFDLRGENKDAYDVFYVVRNFGAGVEDVAASLTPSSKTKLPSRRWASCGATFSATTAWARAAWPSSSRARPTTQCRPTWPAS
;
A
#
# COMPACT_ATOMS: atom_id res chain seq x y z
N MET A 1 -9.68 3.37 20.06
CA MET A 1 -9.74 3.54 18.59
C MET A 1 -10.81 2.61 18.03
N ALA A 2 -11.30 2.82 16.81
CA ALA A 2 -11.91 1.71 16.10
C ALA A 2 -10.75 0.86 15.57
N ASP A 3 -10.60 -0.36 16.08
CA ASP A 3 -9.61 -1.30 15.57
C ASP A 3 -9.78 -1.49 14.05
N LYS A 4 -8.68 -1.70 13.34
CA LYS A 4 -8.75 -2.05 11.91
C LYS A 4 -9.69 -3.26 11.78
N PRO A 5 -10.68 -3.22 10.87
CA PRO A 5 -11.60 -4.34 10.74
C PRO A 5 -10.85 -5.65 10.49
N THR A 6 -11.14 -6.65 11.32
CA THR A 6 -10.60 -8.01 11.15
C THR A 6 -11.32 -8.78 10.06
N THR A 7 -12.44 -8.26 9.57
CA THR A 7 -13.27 -8.83 8.50
C THR A 7 -13.64 -7.78 7.46
N ALA A 8 -13.97 -8.24 6.25
CA ALA A 8 -14.35 -7.41 5.10
C ALA A 8 -15.60 -6.57 5.40
N ALA A 9 -16.52 -7.11 6.21
CA ALA A 9 -17.77 -6.46 6.57
C ALA A 9 -17.56 -5.14 7.34
N GLY A 10 -16.39 -4.91 7.93
CA GLY A 10 -16.08 -3.63 8.58
C GLY A 10 -15.50 -2.58 7.62
N TYR A 11 -15.29 -2.91 6.35
CA TYR A 11 -14.94 -1.93 5.33
C TYR A 11 -16.16 -1.57 4.49
N THR A 12 -16.30 -0.28 4.18
CA THR A 12 -17.40 0.26 3.37
C THR A 12 -16.85 0.98 2.15
N SER A 13 -17.69 1.13 1.12
CA SER A 13 -17.36 1.95 -0.05
C SER A 13 -17.09 3.41 0.32
N GLU A 14 -17.71 3.90 1.40
CA GLU A 14 -17.46 5.24 1.95
C GLU A 14 -16.01 5.39 2.44
N HIS A 15 -15.45 4.38 3.12
CA HIS A 15 -14.04 4.42 3.53
C HIS A 15 -13.10 4.59 2.33
N VAL A 16 -13.33 3.84 1.24
CA VAL A 16 -12.54 3.96 0.01
C VAL A 16 -12.69 5.35 -0.62
N ALA A 17 -13.92 5.87 -0.67
CA ALA A 17 -14.18 7.20 -1.21
C ALA A 17 -13.44 8.29 -0.41
N LEU A 18 -13.46 8.21 0.91
CA LEU A 18 -12.75 9.15 1.79
C LEU A 18 -11.22 9.05 1.63
N VAL A 19 -10.68 7.83 1.52
CA VAL A 19 -9.24 7.63 1.30
C VAL A 19 -8.82 8.13 -0.09
N ARG A 20 -9.63 7.89 -1.13
CA ARG A 20 -9.41 8.43 -2.48
C ARG A 20 -9.45 9.96 -2.48
N ALA A 21 -10.43 10.57 -1.81
CA ALA A 21 -10.54 12.02 -1.69
C ALA A 21 -9.37 12.64 -0.89
N THR A 22 -8.86 11.92 0.10
CA THR A 22 -7.65 12.31 0.86
C THR A 22 -6.41 12.20 -0.02
N CYS A 23 -6.27 11.14 -0.83
CA CYS A 23 -5.19 11.01 -1.79
C CYS A 23 -5.18 12.15 -2.80
N LEU A 24 -6.35 12.54 -3.33
CA LEU A 24 -6.50 13.67 -4.23
C LEU A 24 -6.12 15.00 -3.54
N TYR A 25 -6.48 15.18 -2.27
CA TYR A 25 -6.11 16.35 -1.49
C TYR A 25 -4.59 16.44 -1.27
N VAL A 26 -3.97 15.34 -0.84
CA VAL A 26 -2.51 15.23 -0.69
C VAL A 26 -1.81 15.56 -2.00
N ALA A 27 -2.24 14.97 -3.11
CA ALA A 27 -1.67 15.26 -4.44
C ALA A 27 -1.83 16.73 -4.84
N THR A 28 -2.96 17.34 -4.48
CA THR A 28 -3.24 18.76 -4.75
C THR A 28 -2.30 19.69 -4.00
N LYS A 29 -1.99 19.39 -2.72
CA LYS A 29 -1.17 20.25 -1.86
C LYS A 29 0.33 19.97 -2.00
N LEU A 30 0.72 18.73 -2.31
CA LEU A 30 2.11 18.36 -2.54
C LEU A 30 2.62 18.76 -3.92
N GLY A 31 1.77 18.83 -4.95
CA GLY A 31 2.14 19.39 -6.26
C GLY A 31 3.35 18.69 -6.88
N ASP A 32 4.40 19.46 -7.18
CA ASP A 32 5.66 18.99 -7.78
C ASP A 32 6.42 17.93 -6.94
N LEU A 33 6.12 17.83 -5.64
CA LEU A 33 6.71 16.77 -4.81
C LEU A 33 6.14 15.39 -5.16
N MET A 34 4.98 15.30 -5.82
CA MET A 34 4.33 14.01 -6.12
C MET A 34 5.17 13.06 -6.99
N ASP A 35 6.17 13.56 -7.74
CA ASP A 35 7.06 12.70 -8.53
C ASP A 35 7.95 11.78 -7.67
N ASP A 36 8.16 12.17 -6.41
CA ASP A 36 8.94 11.45 -5.41
C ASP A 36 8.11 10.51 -4.53
N LEU A 37 6.79 10.47 -4.74
CA LEU A 37 5.86 9.69 -3.96
C LEU A 37 5.21 8.61 -4.83
N VAL A 38 4.81 7.52 -4.20
CA VAL A 38 3.98 6.49 -4.83
C VAL A 38 2.92 6.00 -3.85
N VAL A 39 1.67 5.95 -4.30
CA VAL A 39 0.57 5.37 -3.55
C VAL A 39 0.77 3.86 -3.50
N VAL A 40 0.82 3.30 -2.29
CA VAL A 40 0.96 1.87 -2.04
C VAL A 40 -0.21 1.38 -1.17
N GLY A 41 -0.14 0.14 -0.69
CA GLY A 41 -1.06 -0.35 0.33
C GLY A 41 -2.51 -0.46 -0.14
N GLY A 42 -3.46 -0.36 0.79
CA GLY A 42 -4.85 -0.82 0.58
C GLY A 42 -5.66 -0.04 -0.46
N LEU A 43 -5.23 1.15 -0.87
CA LEU A 43 -5.90 1.94 -1.91
C LEU A 43 -5.54 1.44 -3.33
N ALA A 44 -4.31 0.95 -3.51
CA ALA A 44 -3.78 0.61 -4.84
C ALA A 44 -4.66 -0.37 -5.63
N PRO A 45 -5.21 -1.47 -5.06
CA PRO A 45 -6.06 -2.39 -5.81
C PRO A 45 -7.26 -1.72 -6.50
N SER A 46 -7.92 -0.79 -5.80
CA SER A 46 -9.08 -0.06 -6.32
C SER A 46 -8.74 0.95 -7.43
N LEU A 47 -7.46 1.29 -7.57
CA LEU A 47 -6.95 2.19 -8.60
C LEU A 47 -6.33 1.43 -9.79
N LEU A 48 -5.87 0.20 -9.56
CA LEU A 48 -5.29 -0.68 -10.58
C LEU A 48 -6.33 -1.48 -11.35
N VAL A 49 -7.40 -1.89 -10.66
CA VAL A 49 -8.47 -2.72 -11.21
C VAL A 49 -9.70 -1.86 -11.41
N ALA A 50 -10.24 -1.85 -12.63
CA ALA A 50 -11.49 -1.15 -12.93
C ALA A 50 -12.61 -1.66 -12.01
N GLN A 51 -13.23 -0.74 -11.27
CA GLN A 51 -14.32 -1.05 -10.32
C GLN A 51 -15.67 -0.96 -11.05
N ASP A 52 -15.84 -1.77 -12.10
CA ASP A 52 -17.10 -1.92 -12.82
C ASP A 52 -17.85 -3.21 -12.41
N ASP A 53 -19.07 -3.40 -12.93
CA ASP A 53 -19.93 -4.53 -12.56
C ASP A 53 -19.36 -5.92 -12.92
N SER A 54 -18.27 -5.99 -13.68
CA SER A 54 -17.63 -7.26 -14.07
C SER A 54 -16.73 -7.84 -12.98
N VAL A 55 -16.39 -7.04 -11.96
CA VAL A 55 -15.48 -7.42 -10.87
C VAL A 55 -16.12 -7.12 -9.52
N GLU A 56 -15.95 -8.03 -8.56
CA GLU A 56 -16.34 -7.73 -7.18
C GLU A 56 -15.52 -6.54 -6.66
N ALA A 57 -16.18 -5.54 -6.08
CA ALA A 57 -15.49 -4.36 -5.57
C ALA A 57 -14.47 -4.74 -4.50
N HIS A 58 -13.32 -4.05 -4.50
CA HIS A 58 -12.33 -4.23 -3.44
C HIS A 58 -12.92 -3.84 -2.08
N VAL A 59 -12.68 -4.63 -1.02
CA VAL A 59 -13.29 -4.38 0.31
C VAL A 59 -12.98 -2.98 0.83
N GLY A 60 -11.80 -2.46 0.51
CA GLY A 60 -11.42 -1.08 0.78
C GLY A 60 -10.29 -0.92 1.78
N THR A 61 -10.02 0.34 2.13
CA THR A 61 -8.97 0.74 3.08
C THR A 61 -9.46 1.93 3.89
N MET A 62 -8.88 2.15 5.07
CA MET A 62 -9.19 3.30 5.95
C MET A 62 -8.02 4.29 6.03
N ASP A 63 -6.85 3.86 5.59
CA ASP A 63 -5.61 4.60 5.58
C ASP A 63 -5.05 4.72 4.15
N LEU A 64 -4.40 5.86 3.90
CA LEU A 64 -3.62 6.12 2.71
C LEU A 64 -2.15 5.80 3.00
N ASP A 65 -1.62 4.76 2.37
CA ASP A 65 -0.20 4.42 2.45
C ASP A 65 0.58 5.13 1.33
N VAL A 66 1.62 5.89 1.69
CA VAL A 66 2.45 6.62 0.71
C VAL A 66 3.91 6.25 0.87
N GLY A 67 4.48 5.67 -0.19
CA GLY A 67 5.90 5.40 -0.31
C GLY A 67 6.68 6.66 -0.68
N LEU A 68 7.77 6.92 0.03
CA LEU A 68 8.69 8.02 -0.18
C LEU A 68 9.97 7.50 -0.83
N THR A 69 10.45 8.16 -1.89
CA THR A 69 11.76 7.81 -2.47
C THR A 69 12.89 8.21 -1.52
N VAL A 70 13.99 7.46 -1.57
CA VAL A 70 15.24 7.77 -0.86
C VAL A 70 15.89 9.04 -1.39
N ALA A 71 15.59 9.45 -2.62
CA ALA A 71 16.04 10.73 -3.16
C ALA A 71 15.48 11.95 -2.40
N LEU A 72 14.43 11.76 -1.58
CA LEU A 72 13.94 12.80 -0.66
C LEU A 72 14.85 12.98 0.57
N LEU A 73 15.80 12.06 0.84
CA LEU A 73 16.73 12.15 1.98
C LEU A 73 17.75 13.30 1.89
N ASP A 74 17.73 14.10 0.81
CA ASP A 74 18.25 15.46 0.88
C ASP A 74 17.34 16.29 1.80
N GLU A 75 17.88 16.74 2.94
CA GLU A 75 17.14 17.37 4.06
C GLU A 75 16.10 18.42 3.62
N GLY A 76 16.37 19.17 2.56
CA GLY A 76 15.48 20.22 2.05
C GLY A 76 14.16 19.73 1.43
N ARG A 77 14.09 18.51 0.86
CA ARG A 77 12.84 18.03 0.21
C ARG A 77 11.85 17.44 1.22
N TYR A 78 12.32 16.71 2.24
CA TYR A 78 11.42 16.26 3.31
C TYR A 78 10.83 17.43 4.09
N GLN A 79 11.63 18.45 4.40
CA GLN A 79 11.14 19.65 5.05
C GLN A 79 10.03 20.33 4.22
N ALA A 80 10.25 20.49 2.91
CA ALA A 80 9.24 21.07 2.03
C ALA A 80 7.94 20.23 1.97
N LEU A 81 8.06 18.90 2.02
CA LEU A 81 6.93 17.98 2.08
C LEU A 81 6.13 18.17 3.38
N THR A 82 6.80 18.10 4.53
CA THR A 82 6.15 18.21 5.84
C THR A 82 5.55 19.60 6.04
N GLU A 83 6.22 20.67 5.62
CA GLU A 83 5.68 22.04 5.64
C GLU A 83 4.42 22.21 4.77
N ARG A 84 4.36 21.58 3.59
CA ARG A 84 3.14 21.61 2.75
C ARG A 84 1.99 20.85 3.40
N LEU A 85 2.26 19.70 4.00
CA LEU A 85 1.25 18.92 4.73
C LEU A 85 0.72 19.69 5.95
N ARG A 86 1.61 20.30 6.76
CA ARG A 86 1.22 21.14 7.91
C ARG A 86 0.35 22.33 7.48
N ARG A 87 0.74 23.03 6.40
CA ARG A 87 -0.07 24.13 5.83
C ARG A 87 -1.43 23.66 5.29
N ALA A 88 -1.52 22.41 4.85
CA ALA A 88 -2.76 21.77 4.42
C ALA A 88 -3.62 21.23 5.59
N GLY A 89 -3.23 21.49 6.84
CA GLY A 89 -3.99 21.08 8.02
C GLY A 89 -3.74 19.64 8.48
N PHE A 90 -2.70 18.98 7.96
CA PHE A 90 -2.27 17.70 8.48
C PHE A 90 -1.38 17.87 9.71
N SER A 91 -1.51 16.93 10.64
CA SER A 91 -0.70 16.83 11.86
C SER A 91 -0.49 15.37 12.23
N GLN A 92 0.46 15.09 13.12
CA GLN A 92 0.66 13.73 13.62
C GLN A 92 -0.62 13.20 14.28
N ASP A 93 -0.91 11.92 14.07
CA ASP A 93 -1.94 11.25 14.86
C ASP A 93 -1.41 10.92 16.26
N GLU A 94 -2.32 10.57 17.15
CA GLU A 94 -2.02 10.17 18.52
C GLU A 94 -2.58 8.75 18.73
N ASN A 95 -1.87 7.94 19.51
CA ASN A 95 -2.37 6.65 19.92
C ASN A 95 -3.42 6.80 21.05
N GLU A 96 -3.95 5.68 21.56
CA GLU A 96 -4.97 5.69 22.62
C GLU A 96 -4.50 6.33 23.92
N ASP A 97 -3.20 6.28 24.19
CA ASP A 97 -2.58 6.88 25.37
C ASP A 97 -2.26 8.37 25.19
N GLY A 98 -2.62 8.96 24.03
CA GLY A 98 -2.30 10.35 23.67
C GLY A 98 -0.85 10.56 23.24
N ASN A 99 -0.09 9.50 23.00
CA ASN A 99 1.29 9.61 22.53
C ASN A 99 1.34 9.87 21.01
N PRO A 100 2.23 10.76 20.52
CA PRO A 100 2.37 11.03 19.09
C PRO A 100 2.79 9.80 18.27
N THR A 101 2.12 9.59 17.15
CA THR A 101 2.39 8.54 16.16
C THR A 101 3.04 9.17 14.93
N ARG A 102 4.37 9.38 14.99
CA ARG A 102 5.10 10.27 14.05
C ARG A 102 5.05 9.86 12.58
N GLN A 103 4.78 8.60 12.30
CA GLN A 103 4.66 8.01 10.97
C GLN A 103 3.26 8.12 10.34
N ARG A 104 2.28 8.53 11.14
CA ARG A 104 0.87 8.59 10.77
C ARG A 104 0.38 10.02 10.92
N TRP A 105 -0.12 10.59 9.84
CA TRP A 105 -0.65 11.95 9.86
C TRP A 105 -2.15 11.93 9.62
N LYS A 106 -2.89 12.79 10.29
CA LYS A 106 -4.33 12.99 10.13
C LYS A 106 -4.62 14.41 9.72
N ILE A 107 -5.73 14.61 9.03
CA ILE A 107 -6.30 15.93 8.78
C ILE A 107 -7.41 16.19 9.82
N THR A 108 -7.35 17.36 10.45
CA THR A 108 -8.34 17.76 11.48
C THR A 108 -9.52 18.47 10.83
N GLY A 109 -10.73 18.28 11.38
CA GLY A 109 -11.93 18.98 10.93
C GLY A 109 -12.72 18.29 9.79
N THR A 110 -12.28 17.12 9.35
CA THR A 110 -12.98 16.27 8.37
C THR A 110 -13.19 14.85 8.91
N ALA A 111 -13.73 13.94 8.10
CA ALA A 111 -13.73 12.52 8.43
C ALA A 111 -12.30 12.02 8.71
N LYS A 112 -12.15 11.14 9.72
CA LYS A 112 -10.83 10.66 10.17
C LYS A 112 -10.24 9.68 9.15
N VAL A 113 -9.46 10.22 8.22
CA VAL A 113 -8.55 9.47 7.35
C VAL A 113 -7.11 9.75 7.77
N THR A 114 -6.30 8.71 7.82
CA THR A 114 -4.89 8.79 8.19
C THR A 114 -4.00 8.49 6.99
N VAL A 115 -2.84 9.14 6.95
CA VAL A 115 -1.80 8.97 5.95
C VAL A 115 -0.58 8.35 6.62
N ASP A 116 -0.24 7.13 6.24
CA ASP A 116 0.95 6.42 6.73
C ASP A 116 2.08 6.55 5.69
N PHE A 117 3.27 6.91 6.17
CA PHE A 117 4.44 7.11 5.31
C PHE A 117 5.37 5.91 5.37
N LEU A 118 5.89 5.49 4.22
CA LEU A 118 6.75 4.32 4.07
C LEU A 118 8.06 4.69 3.38
N ILE A 119 9.15 4.06 3.80
CA ILE A 119 10.48 4.20 3.17
C ILE A 119 11.15 2.84 3.04
N GLN A 120 11.95 2.62 1.99
CA GLN A 120 12.77 1.43 1.88
C GLN A 120 13.88 1.41 2.95
N PRO A 121 14.39 0.22 3.32
CA PRO A 121 15.64 0.10 4.05
C PRO A 121 16.76 0.90 3.38
N THR A 122 17.49 1.70 4.16
CA THR A 122 18.56 2.61 3.69
C THR A 122 19.87 2.43 4.43
N ARG A 123 19.83 1.85 5.64
CA ARG A 123 21.00 1.64 6.50
C ARG A 123 21.19 0.16 6.81
N PRO A 124 22.43 -0.30 7.01
CA PRO A 124 22.69 -1.62 7.57
C PRO A 124 21.93 -1.80 8.89
N GLY A 125 21.21 -2.91 9.03
CA GLY A 125 20.44 -3.22 10.24
C GLY A 125 18.98 -2.72 10.23
N ASP A 126 18.54 -2.01 9.19
CA ASP A 126 17.13 -1.66 9.02
C ASP A 126 16.25 -2.91 8.98
N ARG A 127 15.15 -2.88 9.75
CA ARG A 127 14.18 -3.98 9.85
C ARG A 127 12.80 -3.50 9.45
N GLY A 128 12.10 -4.31 8.67
CA GLY A 128 10.73 -4.02 8.25
C GLY A 128 9.81 -3.78 9.45
N GLY A 129 8.86 -2.85 9.29
CA GLY A 129 7.90 -2.46 10.32
C GLY A 129 8.46 -1.54 11.43
N ARG A 130 9.78 -1.31 11.49
CA ARG A 130 10.37 -0.30 12.38
C ARG A 130 10.24 1.09 11.79
N LEU A 131 10.34 2.11 12.64
CA LEU A 131 10.30 3.51 12.22
C LEU A 131 11.69 4.00 11.84
N ARG A 132 11.74 4.84 10.81
CA ARG A 132 12.86 5.71 10.49
C ARG A 132 12.47 7.14 10.81
N ASP A 133 13.20 7.75 11.72
CA ASP A 133 13.09 9.17 12.03
C ASP A 133 13.66 10.00 10.89
N ILE A 134 12.89 11.00 10.46
CA ILE A 134 13.22 11.93 9.38
C ILE A 134 13.34 13.35 9.98
N GLU A 135 12.31 13.78 10.73
CA GLU A 135 12.33 15.00 11.55
C GLU A 135 11.90 14.65 12.99
N ALA A 136 11.98 15.62 13.91
CA ALA A 136 11.54 15.42 15.30
C ALA A 136 10.10 14.91 15.38
N ASP A 137 9.22 15.47 14.55
CA ASP A 137 7.80 15.16 14.44
C ASP A 137 7.44 14.39 13.14
N PHE A 138 8.42 13.75 12.50
CA PHE A 138 8.14 12.99 11.28
C PHE A 138 8.98 11.72 11.18
N ALA A 139 8.30 10.60 10.96
CA ALA A 139 8.93 9.32 10.73
C ALA A 139 8.26 8.59 9.57
N ALA A 140 8.90 7.54 9.06
CA ALA A 140 8.31 6.63 8.08
C ALA A 140 8.50 5.17 8.52
N ILE A 141 7.58 4.30 8.14
CA ILE A 141 7.68 2.85 8.36
C ILE A 141 8.67 2.28 7.35
N ILE A 142 9.65 1.53 7.83
CA ILE A 142 10.59 0.81 6.97
C ILE A 142 9.83 -0.34 6.29
N ALA A 143 9.75 -0.27 4.96
CA ALA A 143 9.04 -1.20 4.10
C ALA A 143 10.02 -1.87 3.11
N PRO A 144 10.50 -3.09 3.42
CA PRO A 144 11.32 -3.86 2.49
C PRO A 144 10.61 -4.04 1.14
N GLY A 145 11.36 -3.91 0.05
CA GLY A 145 10.80 -4.00 -1.31
C GLY A 145 10.18 -2.71 -1.86
N LEU A 146 10.05 -1.63 -1.08
CA LEU A 146 9.40 -0.38 -1.55
C LEU A 146 10.03 0.22 -2.81
N HIS A 147 11.33 0.04 -3.02
CA HIS A 147 12.01 0.46 -4.25
C HIS A 147 11.37 -0.13 -5.53
N LEU A 148 10.74 -1.31 -5.46
CA LEU A 148 10.04 -1.92 -6.59
C LEU A 148 8.81 -1.11 -7.00
N ALA A 149 8.09 -0.49 -6.06
CA ALA A 149 6.95 0.39 -6.38
C ALA A 149 7.37 1.67 -7.12
N PHE A 150 8.64 2.04 -7.09
CA PHE A 150 9.16 3.14 -7.92
C PHE A 150 9.61 2.68 -9.31
N GLN A 151 9.82 1.37 -9.50
CA GLN A 151 10.21 0.77 -10.78
C GLN A 151 8.98 0.30 -11.57
N ASP A 152 8.05 -0.38 -10.90
CA ASP A 152 6.75 -0.80 -11.39
C ASP A 152 5.68 0.10 -10.79
N ARG A 153 5.30 1.13 -11.56
CA ARG A 153 4.24 2.09 -11.22
C ARG A 153 3.47 2.51 -12.45
N VAL A 154 2.22 2.86 -12.23
CA VAL A 154 1.33 3.42 -13.23
C VAL A 154 0.86 4.80 -12.79
N ARG A 155 0.58 5.66 -13.78
CA ARG A 155 0.02 7.00 -13.53
C ARG A 155 -1.49 6.92 -13.63
N VAL A 156 -2.19 7.29 -12.56
CA VAL A 156 -3.65 7.27 -12.47
C VAL A 156 -4.15 8.68 -12.24
N THR A 157 -5.11 9.11 -13.06
CA THR A 157 -5.78 10.41 -12.88
C THR A 157 -6.91 10.27 -11.86
N LEU A 158 -6.79 10.98 -10.74
CA LEU A 158 -7.85 11.16 -9.76
C LEU A 158 -8.58 12.47 -10.05
N SER A 159 -9.91 12.43 -10.04
CA SER A 159 -10.78 13.58 -10.25
C SER A 159 -12.00 13.53 -9.32
N GLY A 160 -12.49 14.70 -8.92
CA GLY A 160 -13.65 14.91 -8.07
C GLY A 160 -13.37 15.80 -6.85
N PRO A 161 -14.25 15.77 -5.85
CA PRO A 161 -14.06 16.52 -4.61
C PRO A 161 -12.95 15.90 -3.76
N THR A 162 -12.11 16.77 -3.21
CA THR A 162 -11.14 16.43 -2.16
C THR A 162 -11.83 16.18 -0.82
N ILE A 163 -11.09 15.69 0.17
CA ILE A 163 -11.61 15.47 1.53
C ILE A 163 -12.11 16.76 2.21
N VAL A 164 -11.71 17.94 1.71
CA VAL A 164 -12.17 19.26 2.17
C VAL A 164 -13.22 19.91 1.23
N GLY A 165 -13.67 19.19 0.20
CA GLY A 165 -14.73 19.63 -0.72
C GLY A 165 -14.28 20.47 -1.92
N GLU A 166 -12.99 20.79 -2.07
CA GLU A 166 -12.45 21.45 -3.27
C GLU A 166 -12.49 20.47 -4.47
N GLU A 167 -12.98 20.89 -5.63
CA GLU A 167 -12.87 20.11 -6.88
C GLU A 167 -11.43 20.14 -7.39
N ALA A 168 -10.87 18.96 -7.67
CA ALA A 168 -9.51 18.83 -8.18
C ALA A 168 -9.38 17.70 -9.20
N THR A 169 -8.35 17.80 -10.02
CA THR A 169 -7.90 16.71 -10.89
C THR A 169 -6.38 16.64 -10.83
N ARG A 170 -5.85 15.49 -10.46
CA ARG A 170 -4.41 15.26 -10.31
C ARG A 170 -4.04 13.87 -10.78
N ASP A 171 -2.89 13.77 -11.40
CA ASP A 171 -2.27 12.48 -11.64
C ASP A 171 -1.45 12.07 -10.42
N VAL A 172 -1.57 10.80 -10.05
CA VAL A 172 -0.79 10.20 -8.97
C VAL A 172 -0.07 8.96 -9.46
N TRP A 173 1.13 8.73 -8.92
CA TRP A 173 1.81 7.44 -9.10
C TRP A 173 1.19 6.41 -8.17
N VAL A 174 0.79 5.27 -8.73
CA VAL A 174 0.28 4.12 -8.00
C VAL A 174 1.22 2.95 -8.25
N CYS A 175 1.56 2.22 -7.19
CA CYS A 175 2.33 0.98 -7.27
C CYS A 175 1.67 0.03 -8.28
N GLY A 176 2.45 -0.48 -9.23
CA GLY A 176 1.96 -1.46 -10.19
C GLY A 176 1.64 -2.81 -9.53
N ALA A 177 0.88 -3.64 -10.24
CA ALA A 177 0.35 -4.91 -9.72
C ALA A 177 1.47 -5.87 -9.25
N GLY A 178 2.58 -5.88 -9.97
CA GLY A 178 3.72 -6.70 -9.71
C GLY A 178 4.41 -6.33 -8.39
N ALA A 179 4.82 -5.07 -8.27
CA ALA A 179 5.41 -4.54 -7.06
C ALA A 179 4.44 -4.63 -5.88
N PHE A 180 3.14 -4.45 -6.14
CA PHE A 180 2.10 -4.57 -5.13
C PHE A 180 2.07 -5.96 -4.50
N VAL A 181 2.09 -7.02 -5.32
CA VAL A 181 2.11 -8.40 -4.81
C VAL A 181 3.35 -8.67 -3.97
N VAL A 182 4.53 -8.21 -4.41
CA VAL A 182 5.77 -8.37 -3.64
C VAL A 182 5.69 -7.63 -2.30
N LEU A 183 5.24 -6.38 -2.29
CA LEU A 183 5.10 -5.58 -1.08
C LEU A 183 4.13 -6.21 -0.08
N LYS A 184 3.00 -6.71 -0.57
CA LYS A 184 2.01 -7.38 0.27
C LYS A 184 2.48 -8.73 0.78
N ALA A 185 3.23 -9.50 -0.01
CA ALA A 185 3.83 -10.74 0.45
C ALA A 185 4.86 -10.51 1.57
N LEU A 186 5.71 -9.47 1.43
CA LEU A 186 6.68 -9.09 2.47
C LEU A 186 5.99 -8.55 3.73
N ALA A 187 4.94 -7.74 3.57
CA ALA A 187 4.12 -7.30 4.70
C ALA A 187 3.47 -8.49 5.40
N PHE A 188 2.88 -9.42 4.64
CA PHE A 188 2.26 -10.62 5.20
C PHE A 188 3.25 -11.49 5.97
N ASP A 189 4.47 -11.70 5.47
CA ASP A 189 5.52 -12.44 6.19
C ASP A 189 5.89 -11.79 7.53
N LEU A 190 5.87 -10.45 7.58
CA LEU A 190 6.22 -9.70 8.80
C LEU A 190 5.12 -9.68 9.87
N ARG A 191 3.85 -9.62 9.49
CA ARG A 191 2.72 -9.43 10.45
C ARG A 191 1.61 -10.47 10.41
N GLY A 192 1.52 -11.29 9.36
CA GLY A 192 0.53 -12.35 9.24
C GLY A 192 -0.91 -11.88 9.08
N GLU A 193 -1.14 -10.65 8.59
CA GLU A 193 -2.48 -10.07 8.49
C GLU A 193 -3.28 -10.65 7.33
N ASN A 194 -4.49 -11.17 7.61
CA ASN A 194 -5.38 -11.75 6.59
C ASN A 194 -5.73 -10.75 5.48
N LYS A 195 -5.76 -9.45 5.79
CA LYS A 195 -6.00 -8.41 4.79
C LYS A 195 -4.93 -8.40 3.69
N ASP A 196 -3.66 -8.62 4.02
CA ASP A 196 -2.61 -8.66 3.01
C ASP A 196 -2.77 -9.86 2.07
N ALA A 197 -3.20 -11.00 2.60
CA ALA A 197 -3.53 -12.18 1.81
C ALA A 197 -4.70 -11.93 0.84
N TYR A 198 -5.76 -11.29 1.35
CA TYR A 198 -6.91 -10.88 0.56
C TYR A 198 -6.50 -9.91 -0.56
N ASP A 199 -5.72 -8.88 -0.23
CA ASP A 199 -5.28 -7.86 -1.18
C ASP A 199 -4.45 -8.49 -2.33
N VAL A 200 -3.55 -9.44 -2.02
CA VAL A 200 -2.80 -10.20 -3.04
C VAL A 200 -3.74 -11.02 -3.91
N PHE A 201 -4.66 -11.76 -3.30
CA PHE A 201 -5.62 -12.58 -4.05
C PHE A 201 -6.47 -11.72 -4.98
N TYR A 202 -6.94 -10.56 -4.51
CA TYR A 202 -7.75 -9.64 -5.28
C TYR A 202 -7.00 -9.17 -6.54
N VAL A 203 -5.76 -8.70 -6.39
CA VAL A 203 -4.99 -8.21 -7.54
C VAL A 203 -4.65 -9.35 -8.50
N VAL A 204 -4.22 -10.51 -8.00
CA VAL A 204 -3.90 -11.67 -8.88
C VAL A 204 -5.12 -12.17 -9.65
N ARG A 205 -6.32 -12.07 -9.06
CA ARG A 205 -7.56 -12.53 -9.68
C ARG A 205 -8.09 -11.55 -10.72
N ASN A 206 -7.95 -10.25 -10.47
CA ASN A 206 -8.71 -9.22 -11.18
C ASN A 206 -7.85 -8.26 -12.02
N PHE A 207 -6.51 -8.27 -11.86
CA PHE A 207 -5.62 -7.47 -12.69
C PHE A 207 -5.28 -8.19 -14.00
N GLY A 208 -5.48 -7.51 -15.12
CA GLY A 208 -5.21 -8.07 -16.44
C GLY A 208 -6.10 -9.26 -16.78
N ALA A 209 -5.65 -10.11 -17.70
CA ALA A 209 -6.31 -11.35 -18.07
C ALA A 209 -5.87 -12.54 -17.22
N GLY A 210 -4.75 -12.44 -16.50
CA GLY A 210 -4.20 -13.53 -15.69
C GLY A 210 -2.95 -13.16 -14.91
N VAL A 211 -2.43 -14.17 -14.19
CA VAL A 211 -1.23 -14.03 -13.34
C VAL A 211 0.00 -13.59 -14.13
N GLU A 212 0.07 -13.97 -15.40
CA GLU A 212 1.14 -13.62 -16.32
C GLU A 212 1.24 -12.11 -16.50
N ASP A 213 0.13 -11.37 -16.50
CA ASP A 213 0.13 -9.90 -16.62
C ASP A 213 0.66 -9.23 -15.35
N VAL A 214 0.34 -9.80 -14.18
CA VAL A 214 0.92 -9.37 -12.90
C VAL A 214 2.44 -9.59 -12.91
N ALA A 215 2.90 -10.77 -13.35
CA ALA A 215 4.32 -11.05 -13.46
C ALA A 215 5.02 -10.16 -14.49
N ALA A 216 4.38 -9.86 -15.61
CA ALA A 216 4.90 -8.98 -16.64
C ALA A 216 5.08 -7.54 -16.15
N SER A 217 4.21 -7.05 -15.27
CA SER A 217 4.35 -5.70 -14.69
C SER A 217 5.61 -5.51 -13.85
N LEU A 218 6.16 -6.58 -13.23
CA LEU A 218 7.45 -6.54 -12.54
C LEU A 218 8.65 -6.44 -13.48
N THR A 219 8.50 -6.81 -14.75
CA THR A 219 9.62 -6.77 -15.68
C THR A 219 9.84 -5.32 -16.10
N PRO A 220 11.05 -4.77 -15.93
CA PRO A 220 11.38 -3.47 -16.50
C PRO A 220 11.08 -3.56 -18.00
N SER A 221 10.18 -2.71 -18.49
CA SER A 221 10.01 -2.54 -19.94
C SER A 221 11.40 -2.40 -20.56
N SER A 222 11.65 -3.15 -21.63
CA SER A 222 12.93 -3.57 -22.20
C SER A 222 13.85 -2.45 -22.72
N LYS A 223 13.81 -1.25 -22.14
CA LYS A 223 14.78 -0.17 -22.34
C LYS A 223 15.99 -0.26 -21.41
N THR A 224 15.99 -1.14 -20.40
CA THR A 224 17.15 -1.33 -19.52
C THR A 224 17.48 -2.82 -19.37
N LYS A 225 18.53 -3.28 -20.05
CA LYS A 225 19.07 -4.65 -19.91
C LYS A 225 19.71 -4.81 -18.53
N LEU A 226 19.22 -5.74 -17.71
CA LEU A 226 19.98 -6.29 -16.57
C LEU A 226 20.07 -7.83 -16.63
N PRO A 227 21.11 -8.46 -16.04
CA PRO A 227 21.48 -9.85 -16.32
C PRO A 227 20.56 -10.90 -15.68
N SER A 228 20.34 -11.98 -16.42
CA SER A 228 19.29 -13.00 -16.30
C SER A 228 19.47 -14.10 -15.22
N ARG A 229 20.01 -13.83 -14.02
CA ARG A 229 20.31 -14.92 -13.05
C ARG A 229 19.57 -14.93 -11.71
N ARG A 230 18.61 -14.03 -11.44
CA ARG A 230 17.90 -13.99 -10.13
C ARG A 230 16.44 -14.46 -10.10
N TRP A 231 15.83 -14.83 -11.22
CA TRP A 231 14.36 -14.99 -11.33
C TRP A 231 13.80 -16.37 -10.98
N ALA A 232 14.63 -17.40 -10.80
CA ALA A 232 14.16 -18.76 -10.55
C ALA A 232 13.57 -19.00 -9.13
N SER A 233 13.85 -18.13 -8.15
CA SER A 233 13.36 -18.32 -6.77
C SER A 233 11.97 -17.75 -6.50
N CYS A 234 11.52 -16.73 -7.25
CA CYS A 234 10.21 -16.09 -7.03
C CYS A 234 9.03 -16.89 -7.60
N GLY A 235 9.24 -17.67 -8.67
CA GLY A 235 8.17 -18.44 -9.32
C GLY A 235 7.57 -19.55 -8.46
N ALA A 236 8.38 -20.17 -7.59
CA ALA A 236 7.92 -21.24 -6.68
C ALA A 236 7.05 -20.70 -5.54
N THR A 237 7.31 -19.47 -5.07
CA THR A 237 6.52 -18.82 -4.01
C THR A 237 5.11 -18.46 -4.49
N PHE A 238 4.94 -18.13 -5.77
CA PHE A 238 3.70 -17.62 -6.35
C PHE A 238 2.57 -18.66 -6.44
N SER A 239 2.90 -19.93 -6.72
CA SER A 239 1.92 -21.02 -6.85
C SER A 239 1.33 -21.46 -5.50
N ALA A 240 2.09 -21.34 -4.41
CA ALA A 240 1.62 -21.65 -3.06
C ALA A 240 0.64 -20.60 -2.50
N THR A 241 0.81 -19.32 -2.85
CA THR A 241 0.02 -18.20 -2.33
C THR A 241 -1.45 -18.23 -2.78
N THR A 242 -1.73 -18.67 -4.01
CA THR A 242 -3.08 -18.66 -4.61
C THR A 242 -4.01 -19.78 -4.10
N ALA A 243 -3.46 -20.90 -3.64
CA ALA A 243 -4.22 -21.97 -3.00
C ALA A 243 -4.57 -21.63 -1.54
N TRP A 244 -3.64 -20.98 -0.83
CA TRP A 244 -3.81 -20.62 0.58
C TRP A 244 -4.77 -19.43 0.79
N ALA A 245 -4.72 -18.40 -0.06
CA ALA A 245 -5.61 -17.24 0.07
C ALA A 245 -7.10 -17.57 -0.06
N ARG A 246 -7.47 -18.62 -0.82
CA ARG A 246 -8.85 -19.15 -0.88
C ARG A 246 -9.31 -19.81 0.41
N ALA A 247 -8.38 -20.35 1.20
CA ALA A 247 -8.68 -21.04 2.45
C ALA A 247 -8.69 -20.09 3.67
N ALA A 248 -7.91 -19.00 3.60
CA ALA A 248 -7.75 -18.04 4.68
C ALA A 248 -8.93 -17.05 4.83
N TRP A 249 -9.83 -16.98 3.84
CA TRP A 249 -10.97 -16.07 3.86
C TRP A 249 -12.27 -16.75 3.46
N PRO A 250 -13.01 -17.36 4.41
CA PRO A 250 -14.32 -17.90 4.11
C PRO A 250 -15.31 -16.76 3.84
N SER A 251 -15.89 -16.73 2.64
CA SER A 251 -17.18 -16.05 2.46
C SER A 251 -18.19 -16.67 3.41
N SER A 252 -19.10 -15.87 3.97
CA SER A 252 -20.02 -16.24 5.06
C SER A 252 -21.06 -17.31 4.72
N SER A 253 -20.81 -18.20 3.76
CA SER A 253 -21.77 -19.19 3.30
C SER A 253 -21.23 -20.60 3.06
N ARG A 254 -20.10 -21.03 3.67
CA ARG A 254 -19.76 -22.46 3.70
C ARG A 254 -18.94 -22.89 4.91
N ALA A 255 -19.32 -24.05 5.46
CA ALA A 255 -18.88 -24.64 6.72
C ALA A 255 -17.35 -24.85 6.82
N ARG A 256 -16.84 -24.78 8.06
CA ARG A 256 -15.44 -25.04 8.43
C ARG A 256 -14.95 -26.41 7.89
N PRO A 257 -13.79 -26.49 7.24
CA PRO A 257 -13.05 -27.74 7.14
C PRO A 257 -12.19 -27.90 8.40
N THR A 258 -12.47 -28.95 9.16
CA THR A 258 -11.57 -29.55 10.13
C THR A 258 -10.45 -30.28 9.40
N THR A 259 -9.21 -29.77 9.40
CA THR A 259 -8.00 -30.60 9.37
C THR A 259 -6.75 -29.76 9.64
N GLN A 260 -5.93 -30.23 10.58
CA GLN A 260 -4.60 -29.73 10.88
C GLN A 260 -3.66 -30.01 9.71
N CYS A 261 -3.03 -28.98 9.15
CA CYS A 261 -1.82 -29.11 8.33
C CYS A 261 -0.69 -28.30 8.97
N ARG A 262 0.18 -28.98 9.72
CA ARG A 262 1.52 -28.46 10.06
C ARG A 262 2.47 -28.81 8.90
N PRO A 263 3.24 -27.86 8.35
CA PRO A 263 4.32 -28.20 7.44
C PRO A 263 5.53 -28.71 8.25
N THR A 264 5.93 -29.96 8.03
CA THR A 264 7.24 -30.47 8.43
C THR A 264 8.28 -30.05 7.39
N TRP A 265 9.30 -29.32 7.81
CA TRP A 265 10.47 -29.01 7.00
C TRP A 265 11.45 -30.20 7.06
N PRO A 266 12.02 -30.67 5.93
CA PRO A 266 13.10 -31.63 5.97
C PRO A 266 14.38 -30.92 6.45
N ALA A 267 15.02 -31.48 7.48
CA ALA A 267 16.34 -31.08 7.90
C ALA A 267 17.37 -31.60 6.89
N SER A 268 18.19 -30.70 6.32
CA SER A 268 19.61 -30.85 5.94
C SER A 268 20.09 -29.57 5.28
#